data_AF-A0A1J8P3X4-F1
#
_entry.id   AF-A0A1J8P3X4-F1
#
_cell.length_a   1.000
_cell.length_b   1.000
_cell.length_c   1.000
_cell.angle_alpha   90.00
_cell.angle_beta   90.00
_cell.angle_gamma   90.00
#
_symmetry.space_group_name_H-M   'P 1'
#
loop_
_entity.id
_entity.type
_entity.pdbx_description
1 polymer ?
#
loop_
_entity_poly.entity_id
_entity_poly.type
_entity_poly.pdbx_seq_one_letter_code
_entity_poly.pdbx_strand_id
1 'polypeptide(L)' 'MTSLERYHQTYTYDTGNNLTHLSHQAQSNTWQQTITLHPNSNRGTENNNPNNFDANGNLS' A
#
# COMPACT_ATOMS: atom_id res chain seq x y z
N MET A 1 24.00 -4.57 17.43
CA MET A 1 23.06 -3.84 18.29
C MET A 1 22.13 -3.07 17.37
N THR A 2 20.83 -3.35 17.36
CA THR A 2 19.85 -2.57 16.60
C THR A 2 19.52 -1.31 17.39
N SER A 3 19.79 -0.14 16.83
CA SER A 3 19.39 1.15 17.42
C SER A 3 17.89 1.32 17.20
N LEU A 4 17.13 1.58 18.26
CA LEU A 4 15.75 2.05 18.13
C LEU A 4 15.77 3.51 17.70
N GLU A 5 14.93 3.85 16.73
CA GLU A 5 14.73 5.24 16.31
C GLU A 5 13.23 5.54 16.18
N ARG A 6 12.90 6.83 16.19
CA ARG A 6 11.54 7.29 15.89
C ARG A 6 11.35 7.33 14.37
N TYR A 7 10.16 6.98 13.94
CA TYR A 7 9.71 7.18 12.57
C TYR A 7 8.34 7.86 12.56
N HIS A 8 7.96 8.40 11.42
CA HIS A 8 6.63 8.90 11.13
C HIS A 8 6.09 8.19 9.88
N GLN A 9 4.79 7.87 9.89
CA GLN A 9 4.10 7.33 8.73
C GLN A 9 2.90 8.19 8.38
N THR A 10 2.73 8.44 7.09
CA THR A 10 1.57 9.15 6.53
C THR A 10 0.81 8.20 5.61
N TYR A 11 -0.50 8.16 5.78
CA TYR A 11 -1.42 7.28 5.05
C TYR A 11 -2.38 8.12 4.22
N THR A 12 -2.52 7.79 2.95
CA THR A 12 -3.49 8.42 2.04
C THR A 12 -4.55 7.41 1.66
N TYR A 13 -5.81 7.78 1.86
CA TYR A 13 -6.96 6.97 1.50
C TYR A 13 -7.74 7.60 0.35
N ASP A 14 -8.36 6.76 -0.48
CA ASP A 14 -9.33 7.22 -1.47
C ASP A 14 -10.71 7.48 -0.82
N THR A 15 -11.70 7.88 -1.63
CA THR A 15 -13.08 8.08 -1.18
C THR A 15 -13.81 6.79 -0.78
N GLY A 16 -13.27 5.63 -1.17
CA GLY A 16 -13.75 4.30 -0.81
C GLY A 16 -13.11 3.73 0.47
N ASN A 17 -12.27 4.51 1.16
CA ASN A 17 -11.48 4.13 2.34
C ASN A 17 -10.40 3.07 2.07
N ASN A 18 -9.94 2.92 0.83
CA ASN A 18 -8.80 2.07 0.49
C ASN A 18 -7.50 2.83 0.72
N LEU A 19 -6.49 2.19 1.34
CA LEU A 19 -5.15 2.75 1.42
C LEU A 19 -4.54 2.79 0.01
N THR A 20 -4.09 3.97 -0.42
CA THR A 20 -3.47 4.16 -1.75
C THR A 20 -1.99 4.48 -1.65
N HIS A 21 -1.57 5.15 -0.58
CA HIS A 21 -0.16 5.50 -0.35
C HIS A 21 0.19 5.37 1.13
N LEU A 22 1.34 4.74 1.39
CA LEU A 22 2.01 4.73 2.68
C LEU A 22 3.40 5.31 2.50
N SER A 23 3.67 6.44 3.15
CA SER A 23 5.00 7.02 3.24
C SER A 23 5.57 6.77 4.62
N HIS A 24 6.76 6.18 4.69
CA HIS A 24 7.52 5.97 5.91
C HIS A 24 8.76 6.86 5.91
N GLN A 25 8.97 7.57 7.03
CA GLN A 25 10.11 8.44 7.21
C GLN A 25 10.78 8.18 8.57
N ALA A 26 12.02 7.73 8.51
CA ALA A 26 12.94 7.62 9.63
C ALA A 26 14.29 8.24 9.23
N GLN A 27 15.18 8.46 10.19
CA GLN A 27 16.51 9.00 9.89
C GLN A 27 17.36 7.97 9.13
N SER A 28 17.25 6.69 9.48
CA SER A 28 18.02 5.63 8.81
C SER A 28 17.48 5.23 7.43
N ASN A 29 16.16 5.34 7.22
CA ASN A 29 15.51 4.88 6.00
C ASN A 29 14.22 5.64 5.71
N THR A 30 13.98 5.88 4.43
CA THR A 30 12.73 6.45 3.92
C THR A 30 12.26 5.61 2.76
N TRP A 31 11.00 5.18 2.79
CA TRP A 31 10.41 4.38 1.73
C TRP A 31 8.95 4.75 1.52
N GLN A 32 8.42 4.38 0.35
CA GLN A 32 7.04 4.59 -0.01
C GLN A 32 6.46 3.31 -0.60
N GLN A 33 5.20 3.07 -0.32
CA GLN A 33 4.41 2.00 -0.90
C GLN A 33 3.20 2.64 -1.57
N THR A 34 3.01 2.34 -2.85
CA THR A 34 1.85 2.78 -3.64
C THR A 34 1.01 1.56 -3.96
N ILE A 35 -0.27 1.60 -3.58
CA ILE A 35 -1.24 0.56 -3.89
C ILE A 35 -2.11 1.09 -5.02
N THR A 36 -2.02 0.44 -6.18
CA THR A 36 -2.87 0.80 -7.32
C THR A 36 -4.14 -0.03 -7.26
N LEU A 37 -5.28 0.65 -7.31
CA LEU A 37 -6.60 0.02 -7.23
C LEU A 37 -7.15 -0.30 -8.62
N HIS A 38 -7.95 -1.36 -8.69
CA HIS A 38 -8.70 -1.68 -9.89
C HIS A 38 -9.87 -0.67 -10.08
N PRO A 39 -10.16 -0.18 -11.29
CA PRO A 39 -11.09 0.95 -11.49
C PRO A 39 -12.53 0.70 -11.00
N ASN A 40 -12.95 -0.56 -10.87
CA ASN A 40 -14.34 -0.93 -10.57
C ASN A 40 -14.48 -1.78 -9.30
N SER A 41 -13.47 -1.81 -8.42
CA SER A 41 -13.52 -2.59 -7.18
C SER A 41 -12.50 -2.10 -6.15
N ASN A 42 -12.63 -2.51 -4.90
CA ASN A 42 -11.64 -2.24 -3.83
C ASN A 42 -10.41 -3.16 -3.85
N ARG A 43 -10.23 -3.94 -4.93
CA ARG A 43 -9.05 -4.81 -5.09
C ARG A 43 -7.87 -3.94 -5.55
N GLY A 44 -6.72 -4.09 -4.90
CA GLY A 44 -5.50 -3.42 -5.31
C GLY A 44 -4.26 -4.09 -4.75
N THR A 45 -3.17 -3.89 -5.46
CA THR A 45 -1.83 -4.35 -5.10
C THR A 45 -0.79 -3.33 -5.60
N GLU A 46 0.47 -3.52 -5.27
CA GLU A 46 1.56 -2.64 -5.72
C GLU A 46 1.76 -2.67 -7.24
N ASN A 47 1.45 -3.79 -7.90
CA ASN A 47 1.62 -3.99 -9.33
C ASN A 47 0.29 -3.98 -10.14
N ASN A 48 -0.87 -3.96 -9.45
CA ASN A 48 -2.25 -3.94 -9.97
C ASN A 48 -2.46 -4.67 -11.30
N ASN A 49 -1.88 -5.86 -11.43
CA ASN A 49 -2.10 -6.70 -12.58
C ASN A 49 -3.55 -7.22 -12.50
N PRO A 50 -4.36 -7.13 -13.58
CA PRO A 50 -5.73 -7.61 -13.59
C PRO A 50 -5.86 -9.10 -13.24
N ASN A 51 -4.79 -9.88 -13.43
CA ASN A 51 -4.74 -11.31 -13.12
C ASN A 51 -4.28 -11.62 -11.69
N ASN A 52 -4.09 -10.62 -10.83
CA ASN A 52 -3.71 -10.85 -9.44
C ASN A 52 -4.81 -11.49 -8.61
N PHE A 53 -6.06 -11.45 -9.08
CA PHE A 53 -7.19 -11.92 -8.31
C PHE A 53 -7.93 -13.01 -9.07
N ASP A 54 -8.25 -14.09 -8.37
CA ASP A 54 -9.15 -15.12 -8.89
C ASP A 54 -10.59 -14.59 -9.02
N ALA A 55 -11.47 -15.44 -9.57
CA ALA A 55 -12.89 -15.10 -9.76
C ALA A 55 -13.62 -14.77 -8.44
N ASN A 56 -13.17 -15.34 -7.31
CA ASN A 56 -13.74 -15.09 -5.99
C ASN A 56 -13.16 -13.82 -5.34
N GLY A 57 -12.07 -13.29 -5.87
CA GLY A 57 -11.38 -12.11 -5.35
C GLY A 57 -10.28 -12.37 -4.37
N ASN A 58 -9.80 -13.60 -4.29
CA ASN A 58 -8.59 -13.92 -3.54
C ASN A 58 -7.37 -13.51 -4.37
N LEU A 59 -6.35 -12.98 -3.69
CA LEU A 59 -5.06 -12.74 -4.31
C LEU A 59 -4.42 -14.09 -4.69
N SER A 60 -4.06 -14.26 -5.95
CA SER A 60 -3.54 -15.51 -6.55
C SER A 60 -2.13 -15.36 -7.07
#